data_AF-A0A533Y2W6-F1
#
_entry.id   AF-A0A533Y2W6-F1
#
_cell.length_a   1.000
_cell.length_b   1.000
_cell.length_c   1.000
_cell.angle_alpha   90.00
_cell.angle_beta   90.00
_cell.angle_gamma   90.00
#
_symmetry.space_group_name_H-M   'P 1'
#
loop_
_entity.id
_entity.type
_entity.pdbx_description
1 polymer ?
#
loop_
_entity_poly.entity_id
_entity_poly.type
_entity_poly.pdbx_seq_one_letter_code
_entity_poly.pdbx_strand_id
1 'polypeptide(L)'
;MMTEGNATTSPAGKCDGCGATDVLLMKISLGRDFFGRVYDRLSPSADLRPKWYCDRCSVEKNLQRDFRDIKGEFEKLAKGAASVLGQADQLERAKLRLKEIAAMLAADTLKATLLKPEEIAALVRALETHRSASTV
;
A
#
# COMPACT_ATOMS: atom_id res chain seq x y z
N MET A 1 -1.89 -33.26 11.10
CA MET A 1 -2.63 -32.43 12.08
C MET A 1 -1.90 -31.10 12.19
N MET A 2 -2.62 -30.03 11.91
CA MET A 2 -2.12 -28.64 11.86
C MET A 2 -1.93 -28.09 13.28
N THR A 3 -0.80 -27.44 13.55
CA THR A 3 -0.67 -26.41 14.60
C THR A 3 0.51 -25.49 14.25
N GLU A 4 0.35 -24.65 13.22
CA GLU A 4 1.18 -23.45 13.06
C GLU A 4 0.54 -22.32 13.87
N GLY A 5 0.84 -22.32 15.18
CA GLY A 5 0.55 -21.20 16.05
C GLY A 5 1.61 -20.11 15.86
N ASN A 6 1.57 -19.35 14.77
CA ASN A 6 2.37 -18.13 14.63
C ASN A 6 1.67 -16.95 15.34
N ALA A 7 1.36 -17.12 16.62
CA ALA A 7 1.02 -15.99 17.48
C ALA A 7 2.33 -15.41 18.01
N THR A 8 3.02 -14.66 17.15
CA THR A 8 4.19 -13.89 17.60
C THR A 8 3.67 -12.86 18.61
N THR A 9 3.98 -13.07 19.89
CA THR A 9 3.60 -12.21 21.02
C THR A 9 3.89 -10.74 20.65
N SER A 10 2.89 -9.86 20.71
CA SER A 10 3.13 -8.43 20.50
C SER A 10 4.21 -7.99 21.50
N PRO A 11 5.37 -7.49 21.06
CA PRO A 11 6.34 -6.94 22.00
C PRO A 11 5.68 -5.78 22.73
N ALA A 12 5.97 -5.62 24.02
CA ALA A 12 5.64 -4.41 24.79
C ALA A 12 6.32 -3.20 24.13
N GLY A 13 5.69 -2.66 23.09
CA GLY A 13 6.31 -1.78 22.12
C GLY A 13 5.35 -0.68 21.71
N LYS A 14 5.91 0.35 21.07
CA LYS A 14 5.15 1.46 20.48
C LYS A 14 4.80 1.14 19.03
N CYS A 15 3.67 1.64 18.56
CA CYS A 15 3.34 1.59 17.14
C CYS A 15 4.40 2.34 16.30
N ASP A 16 4.97 1.70 15.29
CA ASP A 16 5.94 2.32 14.35
C ASP A 16 5.31 3.38 13.42
N GLY A 17 3.97 3.48 13.39
CA GLY A 17 3.24 4.51 12.64
C GLY A 17 2.98 5.76 13.47
N CYS A 18 2.25 5.61 14.59
CA CYS A 18 1.78 6.75 15.39
C CYS A 18 2.45 6.89 16.76
N GLY A 19 3.33 5.97 17.16
CA GLY A 19 4.00 6.00 18.47
C GLY A 19 3.14 5.59 19.67
N ALA A 20 1.86 5.21 19.46
CA ALA A 20 0.98 4.78 20.54
C ALA A 20 1.55 3.58 21.31
N THR A 21 1.49 3.64 22.63
CA THR A 21 1.77 2.53 23.57
C THR A 21 0.47 1.89 24.02
N ASP A 22 0.54 0.70 24.64
CA ASP A 22 -0.60 0.02 25.27
C ASP A 22 -1.76 -0.31 24.30
N VAL A 23 -1.45 -0.44 23.01
CA VAL A 23 -2.36 -0.86 21.95
C VAL A 23 -1.95 -2.22 21.40
N LEU A 24 -2.91 -3.00 20.91
CA LEU A 24 -2.60 -4.25 20.21
C LEU A 24 -1.78 -3.94 18.95
N LEU A 25 -0.60 -4.58 18.85
CA LEU A 25 0.31 -4.40 17.74
C LEU A 25 0.36 -5.65 16.86
N MET A 26 0.20 -5.45 15.56
CA MET A 26 0.30 -6.49 14.54
C MET A 26 1.52 -6.27 13.65
N LYS A 27 2.19 -7.38 13.31
CA LYS A 27 3.25 -7.39 12.30
C LYS A 27 2.62 -7.39 10.92
N ILE A 28 3.03 -6.46 10.06
CA ILE A 28 2.53 -6.40 8.68
C ILE A 28 3.48 -7.18 7.77
N SER A 29 3.08 -8.40 7.44
CA SER A 29 3.73 -9.20 6.40
C SER A 29 3.70 -8.48 5.05
N LEU A 30 4.77 -8.58 4.27
CA LEU A 30 4.82 -7.97 2.93
C LEU A 30 3.85 -8.67 1.97
N GLY A 31 3.79 -10.00 1.98
CA GLY A 31 2.84 -10.76 1.18
C GLY A 31 3.02 -10.51 -0.32
N ARG A 32 1.94 -10.05 -0.97
CA ARG A 32 1.91 -9.68 -2.40
C ARG A 32 1.67 -8.18 -2.53
N ASP A 33 2.17 -7.61 -3.62
CA ASP A 33 1.91 -6.24 -4.03
C ASP A 33 0.47 -6.08 -4.56
N PHE A 34 0.07 -4.84 -4.86
CA PHE A 34 -1.27 -4.54 -5.38
C PHE A 34 -1.67 -5.35 -6.64
N PHE A 35 -0.68 -5.74 -7.45
CA PHE A 35 -0.85 -6.48 -8.70
C PHE A 35 -0.76 -8.00 -8.51
N GLY A 36 -0.63 -8.48 -7.26
CA GLY A 36 -0.56 -9.90 -6.93
C GLY A 36 0.82 -10.52 -7.09
N ARG A 37 1.86 -9.72 -7.36
CA ARG A 37 3.25 -10.20 -7.42
C ARG A 37 3.78 -10.40 -6.00
N VAL A 38 4.49 -11.49 -5.75
CA VAL A 38 5.15 -11.68 -4.46
C VAL A 38 6.21 -10.60 -4.31
N TYR A 39 6.26 -9.92 -3.15
CA TYR A 39 7.36 -9.01 -2.89
C TYR A 39 8.67 -9.78 -2.88
N ASP A 40 9.58 -9.41 -3.78
CA ASP A 40 10.91 -9.98 -3.84
C ASP A 40 11.76 -9.39 -2.71
N ARG A 41 11.68 -9.97 -1.50
CA ARG A 41 12.75 -9.95 -0.48
C ARG A 41 12.42 -10.73 0.79
N LEU A 42 13.49 -11.41 1.24
CA LEU A 42 13.83 -11.96 2.56
C LEU A 42 12.71 -12.71 3.28
N SER A 43 12.92 -14.02 3.47
CA SER A 43 12.10 -14.84 4.37
C SER A 43 11.89 -14.12 5.71
N PRO A 44 10.77 -14.32 6.42
CA PRO A 44 10.50 -13.65 7.70
C PRO A 44 11.63 -13.73 8.74
N SER A 45 12.54 -14.70 8.60
CA SER A 45 13.75 -14.90 9.39
C SER A 45 14.91 -13.91 9.11
N ALA A 46 14.88 -13.19 7.99
CA ALA A 46 15.92 -12.23 7.60
C ALA A 46 15.49 -10.75 7.77
N ASP A 47 14.27 -10.50 8.26
CA ASP A 47 13.84 -9.18 8.70
C ASP A 47 14.36 -8.93 10.12
N LEU A 48 15.59 -8.39 10.20
CA LEU A 48 16.26 -8.09 11.47
C LEU A 48 15.59 -6.95 12.26
N ARG A 49 14.63 -6.22 11.66
CA ARG A 49 13.94 -5.08 12.29
C ARG A 49 12.46 -5.07 11.92
N PRO A 50 11.68 -6.05 12.41
CA PRO A 50 10.25 -6.11 12.12
C PRO A 50 9.55 -4.87 12.66
N LYS A 51 8.72 -4.26 11.80
CA LYS A 51 7.87 -3.12 12.18
C LYS A 51 6.49 -3.59 12.62
N TRP A 52 5.97 -2.94 13.65
CA TRP A 52 4.74 -3.26 14.34
C TRP A 52 3.79 -2.07 14.32
N TYR A 53 2.55 -2.31 13.91
CA TYR A 53 1.56 -1.26 13.73
C TYR A 53 0.31 -1.57 14.55
N CYS A 54 -0.34 -0.54 15.09
CA CYS A 54 -1.70 -0.68 15.59
C CYS A 54 -2.66 -0.87 14.41
N ASP A 55 -3.90 -1.28 14.68
CA ASP A 55 -4.92 -1.55 13.66
C ASP A 55 -5.08 -0.39 12.65
N ARG A 56 -5.23 0.85 13.14
CA ARG A 56 -5.37 2.01 12.26
C ARG A 56 -4.14 2.24 11.38
N CYS A 57 -2.93 2.18 11.96
CA CYS A 57 -1.70 2.39 11.21
C CYS A 57 -1.39 1.22 10.27
N SER A 58 -1.91 0.02 10.54
CA SER A 58 -1.74 -1.11 9.64
C SER A 58 -2.56 -0.96 8.36
N VAL A 59 -3.80 -0.48 8.49
CA VAL A 59 -4.64 -0.10 7.35
C VAL A 59 -3.95 0.99 6.52
N GLU A 60 -3.50 2.08 7.18
CA GLU A 60 -2.80 3.15 6.47
C GLU A 60 -1.53 2.64 5.77
N LYS A 61 -0.77 1.76 6.43
CA LYS A 61 0.45 1.19 5.86
C LYS A 61 0.17 0.34 4.63
N ASN A 62 -0.92 -0.40 4.60
CA ASN A 62 -1.34 -1.19 3.44
C ASN A 62 -1.76 -0.29 2.28
N LEU A 63 -2.54 0.76 2.54
CA LEU A 63 -2.91 1.76 1.52
C LEU A 63 -1.68 2.49 0.96
N GLN A 64 -0.68 2.78 1.80
CA GLN A 64 0.60 3.32 1.37
C GLN A 64 1.36 2.37 0.44
N ARG A 65 1.29 1.06 0.67
CA ARG A 65 1.92 0.06 -0.21
C ARG A 65 1.24 0.05 -1.57
N ASP A 66 -0.10 -0.04 -1.59
CA ASP A 66 -0.88 0.00 -2.83
C ASP A 66 -0.56 1.25 -3.65
N PHE A 67 -0.56 2.42 -3.00
CA PHE A 67 -0.20 3.69 -3.65
C PHE A 67 1.19 3.65 -4.29
N ARG A 68 2.20 3.13 -3.58
CA ARG A 68 3.58 3.07 -4.09
C ARG A 68 3.71 2.09 -5.26
N ASP A 69 3.03 0.94 -5.18
CA ASP A 69 3.04 -0.06 -6.26
C ASP A 69 2.42 0.54 -7.53
N ILE A 70 1.25 1.18 -7.41
CA ILE A 70 0.56 1.85 -8.51
C ILE A 70 1.41 2.98 -9.09
N LYS A 71 1.99 3.83 -8.24
CA LYS A 71 2.88 4.93 -8.66
C LYS A 71 4.07 4.40 -9.45
N GLY A 72 4.72 3.34 -8.98
CA GLY A 72 5.86 2.73 -9.65
C GLY A 72 5.52 2.19 -11.05
N GLU A 73 4.38 1.52 -11.20
CA GLU A 73 3.92 1.06 -12.52
C GLU A 73 3.48 2.23 -13.43
N PHE A 74 2.92 3.31 -12.85
CA PHE A 74 2.56 4.51 -13.62
C PHE A 74 3.82 5.23 -14.13
N GLU A 75 4.87 5.34 -13.32
CA GLU A 75 6.14 5.92 -13.74
C GLU A 75 6.80 5.12 -14.89
N LYS A 76 6.65 3.79 -14.90
CA LYS A 76 7.06 2.95 -16.05
C LYS A 76 6.25 3.30 -17.29
N LEU A 77 4.92 3.34 -17.15
CA LEU A 77 4.01 3.63 -18.24
C LEU A 77 4.28 5.02 -18.85
N ALA A 78 4.45 6.03 -18.01
CA ALA A 78 4.74 7.41 -18.42
C ALA A 78 6.10 7.55 -19.15
N LYS A 79 7.03 6.62 -18.94
CA LYS A 79 8.33 6.55 -19.63
C LYS A 79 8.30 5.64 -20.87
N GLY A 80 7.13 5.10 -21.24
CA GLY A 80 6.98 4.15 -22.35
C GLY A 80 7.56 2.76 -22.07
N ALA A 81 7.89 2.45 -20.80
CA ALA A 81 8.38 1.13 -20.42
C ALA A 81 7.21 0.15 -20.21
N ALA A 82 7.50 -1.15 -20.31
CA ALA A 82 6.52 -2.19 -20.01
C ALA A 82 6.00 -2.04 -18.58
N SER A 83 4.68 -1.95 -18.45
CA SER A 83 3.98 -1.70 -17.19
C SER A 83 2.75 -2.59 -17.11
N VAL A 84 2.46 -3.09 -15.90
CA VAL A 84 1.22 -3.85 -15.65
C VAL A 84 0.00 -2.97 -15.88
N LEU A 85 0.12 -1.65 -15.71
CA LEU A 85 -0.95 -0.69 -16.01
C LEU A 85 -1.23 -0.50 -17.52
N GLY A 86 -0.46 -1.13 -18.40
CA GLY A 86 -0.83 -1.25 -19.82
C GLY A 86 -2.04 -2.16 -20.04
N GLN A 87 -2.39 -3.00 -19.06
CA GLN A 87 -3.57 -3.86 -19.09
C GLN A 87 -4.80 -3.09 -18.58
N ALA A 88 -5.89 -3.08 -19.34
CA ALA A 88 -7.06 -2.27 -19.06
C ALA A 88 -7.71 -2.60 -17.70
N ASP A 89 -7.78 -3.87 -17.33
CA ASP A 89 -8.32 -4.32 -16.03
C ASP A 89 -7.47 -3.85 -14.85
N GLN A 90 -6.13 -3.92 -14.98
CA GLN A 90 -5.21 -3.46 -13.96
C GLN A 90 -5.23 -1.94 -13.81
N LEU A 91 -5.38 -1.22 -14.93
CA LEU A 91 -5.52 0.23 -14.94
C LEU A 91 -6.81 0.67 -14.23
N GLU A 92 -7.95 0.05 -14.54
CA GLU A 92 -9.22 0.38 -13.89
C GLU A 92 -9.24 0.01 -12.41
N ARG A 93 -8.65 -1.14 -12.03
CA ARG A 93 -8.45 -1.49 -10.62
C ARG A 93 -7.60 -0.47 -9.88
N ALA A 94 -6.48 -0.02 -10.48
CA ALA A 94 -5.61 0.98 -9.89
C ALA A 94 -6.33 2.33 -9.68
N LYS A 95 -7.13 2.77 -10.66
CA LYS A 95 -7.96 3.98 -10.53
C LYS A 95 -8.96 3.88 -9.39
N LEU A 96 -9.70 2.77 -9.33
CA LEU A 96 -10.68 2.54 -8.27
C LEU A 96 -9.99 2.61 -6.90
N ARG A 97 -8.84 1.93 -6.77
CA ARG A 97 -8.09 1.93 -5.53
C ARG A 97 -7.62 3.32 -5.11
N LEU A 98 -7.10 4.13 -6.04
CA LEU A 98 -6.69 5.50 -5.71
C LEU A 98 -7.88 6.39 -5.33
N LYS A 99 -9.05 6.20 -5.93
CA LYS A 99 -10.29 6.90 -5.56
C LYS A 99 -10.75 6.53 -4.15
N GLU A 100 -10.67 5.24 -3.78
CA GLU A 100 -10.94 4.76 -2.42
C GLU A 100 -9.98 5.41 -1.41
N ILE A 101 -8.68 5.40 -1.69
CA ILE A 101 -7.68 6.02 -0.80
C ILE A 101 -7.97 7.52 -0.63
N ALA A 102 -8.26 8.22 -1.72
CA ALA A 102 -8.60 9.65 -1.68
C ALA A 102 -9.87 9.91 -0.86
N ALA A 103 -10.90 9.08 -1.01
CA ALA A 103 -12.15 9.20 -0.25
C ALA A 103 -11.93 8.94 1.25
N MET A 104 -11.13 7.93 1.61
CA MET A 104 -10.80 7.62 3.00
C MET A 104 -10.04 8.78 3.67
N LEU A 105 -9.13 9.44 2.96
CA LEU A 105 -8.43 10.63 3.45
C LEU A 105 -9.36 11.83 3.61
N ALA A 106 -10.24 12.07 2.63
CA ALA A 106 -11.19 13.20 2.69
C ALA A 106 -12.19 13.06 3.84
N ALA A 107 -12.56 11.83 4.19
CA ALA A 107 -13.47 11.54 5.30
C ALA A 107 -12.76 11.51 6.68
N ASP A 108 -11.47 11.84 6.76
CA ASP A 108 -10.62 11.75 7.98
C ASP A 108 -10.67 10.38 8.69
N THR A 109 -11.06 9.34 7.95
CA THR A 109 -11.07 7.96 8.46
C THR A 109 -9.64 7.48 8.76
N LEU A 110 -8.66 8.08 8.09
CA LEU A 110 -7.24 7.87 8.27
C LEU A 110 -6.59 9.16 8.76
N LYS A 111 -5.91 9.11 9.91
CA LYS A 111 -5.06 10.22 10.34
C LYS A 111 -3.75 10.04 9.58
N ALA A 112 -3.69 10.66 8.40
CA ALA A 112 -2.61 10.45 7.45
C ALA A 112 -1.26 10.85 8.07
N THR A 113 -0.41 9.85 8.31
CA THR A 113 0.98 10.01 8.76
C THR A 113 1.98 9.51 7.72
N LEU A 114 1.56 8.56 6.88
CA LEU A 114 2.36 7.86 5.88
C LEU A 114 1.93 8.19 4.45
N LEU A 115 0.67 8.57 4.26
CA LEU A 115 0.09 9.00 3.00
C LEU A 115 0.06 10.52 2.91
N LYS A 116 0.36 11.02 1.72
CA LYS A 116 0.30 12.45 1.40
C LYS A 116 -0.88 12.72 0.47
N PRO A 117 -1.94 13.40 0.93
CA PRO A 117 -3.15 13.64 0.13
C PRO A 117 -2.85 14.29 -1.23
N GLU A 118 -1.88 15.19 -1.28
CA GLU A 118 -1.46 15.89 -2.49
C GLU A 118 -0.83 14.95 -3.54
N GLU A 119 -0.04 13.97 -3.11
CA GLU A 119 0.59 13.00 -4.02
C GLU A 119 -0.46 12.03 -4.59
N ILE A 120 -1.45 11.64 -3.79
CA ILE A 120 -2.55 10.78 -4.23
C ILE A 120 -3.42 11.51 -5.25
N ALA A 121 -3.83 12.75 -4.93
CA ALA A 121 -4.64 13.55 -5.84
C ALA A 121 -3.93 13.82 -7.18
N ALA A 122 -2.62 14.03 -7.15
CA ALA A 122 -1.81 14.18 -8.35
C ALA A 122 -1.80 12.90 -9.20
N LEU A 123 -1.62 11.73 -8.58
CA LEU A 123 -1.59 10.46 -9.29
C LEU A 123 -2.96 10.08 -9.88
N VAL A 124 -4.06 10.35 -9.17
CA VAL A 124 -5.44 10.16 -9.69
C VAL A 124 -5.62 10.93 -10.99
N ARG A 125 -5.30 12.24 -10.99
CA ARG A 125 -5.43 13.08 -12.18
C ARG A 125 -4.53 12.59 -13.33
N ALA A 126 -3.30 12.22 -13.02
CA ALA A 126 -2.35 11.76 -14.04
C ALA A 126 -2.83 10.47 -14.74
N LEU A 127 -3.40 9.53 -13.99
CA LEU A 127 -3.97 8.28 -14.52
C LEU A 127 -5.23 8.51 -15.36
N GLU A 128 -6.05 9.50 -15.00
CA GLU A 128 -7.22 9.89 -15.80
C GLU A 128 -6.79 10.49 -17.15
N THR A 129 -5.81 11.39 -17.16
CA THR A 129 -5.28 12.00 -18.39
C THR A 129 -4.60 10.98 -19.31
N HIS A 130 -3.88 10.00 -18.76
CA HIS A 130 -3.15 9.02 -19.56
C HIS A 130 -4.07 8.11 -20.40
N ARG A 131 -5.30 7.84 -19.95
CA ARG A 131 -6.27 7.06 -20.74
C ARG A 131 -6.74 7.81 -22.00
N SER A 132 -6.91 9.13 -21.88
CA SER A 132 -7.35 9.97 -23.00
C SER A 132 -6.30 10.02 -24.13
N ALA A 133 -5.02 9.87 -23.79
CA ALA A 133 -3.92 9.87 -24.77
C ALA A 133 -3.74 8.52 -25.50
N SER A 134 -4.15 7.39 -24.90
CA SER A 134 -3.96 6.04 -25.48
C SER A 134 -5.13 5.55 -26.35
N THR A 135 -6.16 6.38 -26.57
CA THR A 135 -7.37 6.03 -27.36
C THR A 135 -7.39 6.75 -28.72
N VAL A 136 -6.26 7.32 -29.17
CA VAL A 136 -6.13 8.04 -30.45
C VAL A 136 -5.16 7.30 -31.35
#